data_AF-A0A2D4GUZ2-F1
#
_entry.id   AF-A0A2D4GUZ2-F1
#
_cell.length_a   1.000
_cell.length_b   1.000
_cell.length_c   1.000
_cell.angle_alpha   90.00
_cell.angle_beta   90.00
_cell.angle_gamma   90.00
#
_symmetry.space_group_name_H-M   'P 1'
#
loop_
_entity.id
_entity.type
_entity.pdbx_description
1 polymer ?
#
loop_
_entity_poly.entity_id
_entity_poly.type
_entity_poly.pdbx_seq_one_letter_code
_entity_poly.pdbx_strand_id
1 'polypeptide(L)'
;MALLSEKQERFERKDNQLRQEKKELLDRKNKRKQLESKISMKTDSLRQMEQDGINLEEESEQANAKIKKLNTQKVKLVIDFMQLIKSCMALNEDKTNLVLENTMATFHKGRLDVEYRAANVHLRAMGQQISDLDVKKNSLLTKCKSLLSTARKVCNLGVDQNVPEEVYKAFLDLPKTVDEIDALLNEEKTRASCFTGLNASVVEEYNKRVKEIAQMTTELEEKKKELDSYRKNISQVKERWLNPLKKMIDQINEKFSSFFSSMQCAGEIDLHTENEEEYDKYGIRIRVKFHSGMQLHELTHYHQSGGEKSVCTMLYLMALQELNRCPFRVVDEINQGMDPINERRVFDVVVETACKKSTSQYFFITPKLLQNLSYGEKMTVLLVYNGSSMLESTKWDSKAFFRRRRRFQR
;
A
#
# COMPACT_ATOMS: atom_id res chain seq x y z
N MET A 1 -113.56 17.89 -21.08
CA MET A 1 -112.64 17.06 -20.27
C MET A 1 -111.56 16.39 -21.13
N ALA A 2 -111.89 15.66 -22.20
CA ALA A 2 -110.89 14.97 -23.05
C ALA A 2 -109.85 15.88 -23.74
N LEU A 3 -110.26 17.00 -24.35
CA LEU A 3 -109.38 17.96 -25.04
C LEU A 3 -108.35 18.67 -24.11
N LEU A 4 -108.65 18.77 -22.81
CA LEU A 4 -107.75 19.35 -21.81
C LEU A 4 -106.67 18.33 -21.39
N SER A 5 -107.06 17.06 -21.23
CA SER A 5 -106.14 15.97 -20.92
C SER A 5 -105.10 15.76 -22.03
N GLU A 6 -105.52 15.81 -23.29
CA GLU A 6 -104.63 15.61 -24.45
C GLU A 6 -103.63 16.76 -24.61
N LYS A 7 -104.04 18.01 -24.33
CA LYS A 7 -103.13 19.16 -24.28
C LYS A 7 -102.13 19.04 -23.13
N GLN A 8 -102.56 18.56 -21.97
CA GLN A 8 -101.69 18.37 -20.80
C GLN A 8 -100.62 17.31 -21.06
N GLU A 9 -101.00 16.18 -21.64
CA GLU A 9 -100.05 15.13 -22.04
C GLU A 9 -99.03 15.62 -23.08
N ARG A 10 -99.46 16.45 -24.04
CA ARG A 10 -98.57 17.05 -25.04
C ARG A 10 -97.58 18.04 -24.41
N PHE A 11 -98.02 18.81 -23.41
CA PHE A 11 -97.12 19.72 -22.67
C PHE A 11 -96.13 18.96 -21.80
N GLU A 12 -96.55 17.87 -21.15
CA GLU A 12 -95.65 17.01 -20.37
C GLU A 12 -94.59 16.32 -21.24
N ARG A 13 -94.96 15.82 -22.42
CA ARG A 13 -93.99 15.27 -23.39
C ARG A 13 -92.98 16.32 -23.85
N LYS A 14 -93.44 17.55 -24.09
CA LYS A 14 -92.57 18.66 -24.50
C LYS A 14 -91.67 19.15 -23.36
N ASP A 15 -92.16 19.19 -22.12
CA ASP A 15 -91.36 19.51 -20.93
C ASP A 15 -90.27 18.45 -20.70
N ASN A 16 -90.61 17.16 -20.84
CA ASN A 16 -89.64 16.07 -20.73
C ASN A 16 -88.56 16.13 -21.84
N GLN A 17 -88.94 16.43 -23.08
CA GLN A 17 -87.97 16.66 -24.16
C GLN A 17 -87.03 17.84 -23.85
N LEU A 18 -87.56 18.99 -23.43
CA LEU A 18 -86.75 20.14 -23.07
C LEU A 18 -85.83 19.88 -21.86
N ARG A 19 -86.28 19.08 -20.88
CA ARG A 19 -85.44 18.64 -19.76
C ARG A 19 -84.30 17.74 -20.21
N GLN A 20 -84.56 16.86 -21.17
CA GLN A 20 -83.55 15.96 -21.72
C GLN A 20 -82.52 16.74 -22.55
N GLU A 21 -82.95 17.65 -23.42
CA GLU A 21 -82.06 18.57 -24.16
C GLU A 21 -81.22 19.45 -23.22
N LYS A 22 -81.83 19.98 -22.16
CA LYS A 22 -81.11 20.75 -21.13
C LYS A 22 -80.04 19.90 -20.44
N LYS A 23 -80.33 18.64 -20.13
CA LYS A 23 -79.37 17.70 -19.53
C LYS A 23 -78.19 17.43 -20.47
N GLU A 24 -78.47 17.14 -21.75
CA GLU A 24 -77.43 16.91 -22.76
C GLU A 24 -76.53 18.13 -22.99
N LEU A 25 -77.11 19.33 -23.02
CA LEU A 25 -76.35 20.58 -23.12
C LEU A 25 -75.48 20.82 -21.88
N LEU A 26 -75.97 20.46 -20.68
CA LEU A 26 -75.21 20.55 -19.43
C LEU A 26 -74.01 19.58 -19.45
N ASP A 27 -74.23 18.34 -19.90
CA ASP A 27 -73.19 17.32 -20.01
C ASP A 27 -72.12 17.73 -21.03
N ARG A 28 -72.52 18.29 -22.19
CA ARG A 28 -71.58 18.85 -23.18
C ARG A 28 -70.78 20.03 -22.60
N LYS A 29 -71.41 20.93 -21.84
CA LYS A 29 -70.73 22.04 -21.17
C LYS A 29 -69.70 21.55 -20.15
N ASN A 30 -70.05 20.54 -19.37
CA ASN A 30 -69.15 19.92 -18.40
C ASN A 30 -67.96 19.23 -19.09
N LYS A 31 -68.22 18.51 -20.20
CA LYS A 31 -67.18 17.85 -20.99
C LYS A 31 -66.22 18.85 -21.63
N ARG A 32 -66.75 19.98 -22.13
CA ARG A 32 -65.93 21.10 -22.64
C ARG A 32 -65.01 21.67 -21.55
N LYS A 33 -65.55 21.96 -20.36
CA LYS A 33 -64.74 22.44 -19.22
C LYS A 33 -63.64 21.46 -18.81
N GLN A 34 -63.93 20.16 -18.81
CA GLN A 34 -62.92 19.13 -18.52
C GLN A 34 -61.81 19.10 -19.58
N LEU A 35 -62.14 19.25 -20.86
CA LEU A 35 -61.16 19.31 -21.93
C LEU A 35 -60.31 20.58 -21.86
N GLU A 36 -60.91 21.74 -21.61
CA GLU A 36 -60.21 23.01 -21.42
C GLU A 36 -59.19 22.92 -20.26
N SER A 37 -59.59 22.31 -19.13
CA SER A 37 -58.67 22.07 -18.01
C SER A 37 -57.52 21.13 -18.37
N LYS A 38 -57.79 20.04 -19.11
CA LYS A 38 -56.74 19.11 -19.57
C LYS A 38 -55.76 19.77 -20.55
N ILE A 39 -56.27 20.61 -21.45
CA ILE A 39 -55.43 21.37 -22.38
C ILE A 39 -54.52 22.30 -21.59
N SER A 40 -55.06 23.08 -20.65
CA SER A 40 -54.27 23.98 -19.80
C SER A 40 -53.15 23.23 -19.09
N MET A 41 -53.46 22.11 -18.42
CA MET A 41 -52.44 21.31 -17.71
C MET A 41 -51.34 20.79 -18.64
N LYS A 42 -51.69 20.38 -19.87
CA LYS A 42 -50.70 19.90 -20.85
C LYS A 42 -49.86 21.04 -21.42
N THR A 43 -50.46 22.21 -21.64
CA THR A 43 -49.74 23.41 -22.07
C THR A 43 -48.75 23.88 -21.00
N ASP A 44 -49.16 23.87 -19.73
CA ASP A 44 -48.29 24.24 -18.61
C ASP A 44 -47.14 23.23 -18.45
N SER A 45 -47.42 21.92 -18.58
CA SER A 45 -46.39 20.88 -18.56
C SER A 45 -45.40 20.99 -19.73
N LEU A 46 -45.87 21.36 -20.93
CA LEU A 46 -44.99 21.60 -22.08
C LEU A 46 -44.08 22.81 -21.86
N ARG A 47 -44.63 23.93 -21.35
CA ARG A 47 -43.83 25.11 -21.00
C ARG A 47 -42.77 24.80 -19.95
N GLN A 48 -43.12 23.98 -18.96
CA GLN A 48 -42.16 23.56 -17.93
C GLN A 48 -41.05 22.70 -18.54
N MET A 49 -41.38 21.73 -19.41
CA MET A 49 -40.37 20.93 -20.11
C MET A 49 -39.49 21.74 -21.06
N GLU A 50 -40.03 22.79 -21.71
CA GLU A 50 -39.25 23.71 -22.54
C GLU A 50 -38.30 24.59 -21.70
N GLN A 51 -38.71 25.01 -20.50
CA GLN A 51 -37.87 25.77 -19.57
C GLN A 51 -36.79 24.91 -18.90
N ASP A 52 -37.11 23.65 -18.60
CA ASP A 52 -36.18 22.68 -18.00
C ASP A 52 -35.23 22.04 -19.04
N GLY A 53 -35.37 22.40 -20.32
CA GLY A 53 -34.50 21.94 -21.40
C GLY A 53 -33.07 22.46 -21.22
N ILE A 54 -32.14 21.56 -20.92
CA ILE A 54 -30.72 21.88 -20.80
C ILE A 54 -30.20 22.42 -22.14
N ASN A 55 -29.57 23.59 -22.12
CA ASN A 55 -28.90 24.15 -23.28
C ASN A 55 -27.60 23.37 -23.57
N LEU A 56 -27.71 22.37 -24.43
CA LEU A 56 -26.60 21.50 -24.84
C LEU A 56 -25.43 22.28 -25.46
N GLU A 57 -25.70 23.43 -26.08
CA GLU A 57 -24.66 24.27 -26.70
C GLU A 57 -23.81 24.95 -25.62
N GLU A 58 -24.45 25.50 -24.59
CA GLU A 58 -23.75 26.10 -23.45
C GLU A 58 -22.95 25.05 -22.65
N GLU A 59 -23.52 23.86 -22.40
CA GLU A 59 -22.77 22.77 -21.74
C GLU A 59 -21.57 22.31 -22.59
N SER A 60 -21.73 22.21 -23.91
CA SER A 60 -20.66 21.85 -24.84
C SER A 60 -19.53 22.90 -24.83
N GLU A 61 -19.87 24.19 -24.83
CA GLU A 61 -18.89 25.28 -24.72
C GLU A 61 -18.12 25.23 -23.39
N GLN A 62 -18.82 24.99 -22.28
CA GLN A 62 -18.19 24.84 -20.97
C GLN A 62 -17.26 23.62 -20.90
N ALA A 63 -17.67 22.48 -21.49
CA ALA A 63 -16.85 21.28 -21.58
C ALA A 63 -15.60 21.54 -22.44
N ASN A 64 -15.75 22.17 -23.60
CA ASN A 64 -14.65 22.52 -24.49
C ASN A 64 -13.66 23.50 -23.83
N ALA A 65 -14.15 24.48 -23.06
CA ALA A 65 -13.29 25.38 -22.29
C ALA A 65 -12.47 24.62 -21.23
N LYS A 66 -13.08 23.67 -20.51
CA LYS A 66 -12.39 22.80 -19.55
C LYS A 66 -11.34 21.92 -20.24
N ILE A 67 -11.67 21.31 -21.37
CA ILE A 67 -10.75 20.49 -22.17
C ILE A 67 -9.55 21.31 -22.63
N LYS A 68 -9.80 22.53 -23.14
CA LYS A 68 -8.73 23.43 -23.59
C LYS A 68 -7.77 23.78 -22.44
N LYS A 69 -8.31 24.10 -21.26
CA LYS A 69 -7.52 24.39 -20.06
C LYS A 69 -6.67 23.19 -19.63
N LEU A 70 -7.24 21.98 -19.62
CA LEU A 70 -6.50 20.76 -19.30
C LEU A 70 -5.39 20.49 -20.32
N ASN A 71 -5.66 20.69 -21.62
CA ASN A 71 -4.66 20.49 -22.66
C ASN A 71 -3.50 21.49 -22.54
N THR A 72 -3.76 22.75 -22.20
CA THR A 72 -2.70 23.73 -21.91
C THR A 72 -1.83 23.29 -20.73
N GLN A 73 -2.43 22.78 -19.66
CA GLN A 73 -1.68 22.25 -18.51
C GLN A 73 -0.83 21.03 -18.88
N LYS A 74 -1.38 20.10 -19.68
CA LYS A 74 -0.63 18.94 -20.18
C LYS A 74 0.58 19.34 -20.99
N VAL A 75 0.44 20.29 -21.92
CA VAL A 75 1.56 20.78 -22.74
C VAL A 75 2.63 21.41 -21.86
N LYS A 76 2.25 22.21 -20.85
CA LYS A 76 3.21 22.78 -19.90
C LYS A 76 4.00 21.70 -19.16
N LEU A 77 3.31 20.68 -18.66
CA LEU A 77 3.95 19.56 -17.96
C LEU A 77 4.92 18.79 -18.86
N VAL A 78 4.59 18.61 -20.14
CA VAL A 78 5.49 17.97 -21.12
C VAL A 78 6.73 18.81 -21.37
N ILE A 79 6.60 20.13 -21.45
CA ILE A 79 7.75 21.05 -21.59
C ILE A 79 8.65 20.95 -20.36
N ASP A 80 8.09 21.01 -19.16
CA ASP A 80 8.83 20.91 -17.90
C ASP A 80 9.55 19.56 -17.80
N PHE A 81 8.88 18.46 -18.20
CA PHE A 81 9.47 17.13 -18.26
C PHE A 81 10.63 17.04 -19.25
N MET A 82 10.49 17.62 -20.44
CA MET A 82 11.59 17.66 -21.43
C MET A 82 12.79 18.46 -20.92
N GLN A 83 12.56 19.55 -20.18
CA GLN A 83 13.65 20.31 -19.55
C GLN A 83 14.37 19.48 -18.49
N LEU A 84 13.63 18.77 -17.64
CA LEU A 84 14.20 17.88 -16.63
C LEU A 84 15.02 16.75 -17.25
N ILE A 85 14.56 16.15 -18.35
CA ILE A 85 15.33 15.14 -19.08
C ILE A 85 16.64 15.73 -19.59
N LYS A 86 16.62 16.92 -20.20
CA LYS A 86 17.85 17.57 -20.70
C LYS A 86 18.84 17.83 -19.57
N SER A 87 18.37 18.33 -18.43
CA SER A 87 19.23 18.53 -17.25
C SER A 87 19.80 17.20 -16.73
N CYS A 88 18.99 16.15 -16.66
CA CYS A 88 19.42 14.81 -16.25
C CYS A 88 20.49 14.25 -17.18
N MET A 89 20.33 14.42 -18.50
CA MET A 89 21.33 13.98 -19.47
C MET A 89 22.66 14.71 -19.32
N ALA A 90 22.64 16.04 -19.14
CA ALA A 90 23.85 16.83 -18.90
C ALA A 90 24.57 16.41 -17.60
N LEU A 91 23.81 16.26 -16.50
CA LEU A 91 24.35 15.77 -15.22
C LEU A 91 24.92 14.34 -15.33
N ASN A 92 24.32 13.49 -16.16
CA ASN A 92 24.82 12.15 -16.38
C ASN A 92 26.14 12.16 -17.17
N GLU A 93 26.28 13.04 -18.15
CA GLU A 93 27.53 13.26 -18.88
C GLU A 93 28.65 13.69 -17.92
N ASP A 94 28.39 14.70 -17.08
CA ASP A 94 29.34 15.16 -16.06
C ASP A 94 29.74 14.05 -15.08
N LYS A 95 28.75 13.29 -14.61
CA LYS A 95 28.98 12.12 -13.75
C LYS A 95 29.89 11.09 -14.42
N THR A 96 29.65 10.77 -15.69
CA THR A 96 30.48 9.80 -16.42
C THR A 96 31.91 10.29 -16.57
N ASN A 97 32.12 11.57 -16.85
CA ASN A 97 33.45 12.18 -16.92
C ASN A 97 34.17 12.12 -15.57
N LEU A 98 33.51 12.51 -14.48
CA LEU A 98 34.09 12.46 -13.13
C LEU A 98 34.45 11.04 -12.68
N VAL A 99 33.61 10.05 -13.02
CA VAL A 99 33.92 8.64 -12.72
C VAL A 99 35.16 8.17 -13.49
N LEU A 100 35.29 8.58 -14.75
CA LEU A 100 36.46 8.24 -15.57
C LEU A 100 37.74 8.89 -14.99
N GLU A 101 37.69 10.18 -14.65
CA GLU A 101 38.80 10.89 -14.02
C GLU A 101 39.22 10.26 -12.69
N ASN A 102 38.25 9.93 -11.83
CA ASN A 102 38.52 9.27 -10.55
C ASN A 102 39.17 7.90 -10.77
N THR A 103 38.70 7.14 -11.75
CA THR A 103 39.26 5.83 -12.08
C THR A 103 40.72 5.95 -12.54
N MET A 104 41.02 6.91 -13.42
CA MET A 104 42.39 7.21 -13.85
C MET A 104 43.28 7.62 -12.67
N ALA A 105 42.78 8.51 -11.79
CA ALA A 105 43.51 8.95 -10.62
C ALA A 105 43.81 7.78 -9.65
N THR A 106 42.84 6.89 -9.40
CA THR A 106 43.06 5.69 -8.58
C THR A 106 44.06 4.74 -9.20
N PHE A 107 44.05 4.57 -10.52
CA PHE A 107 45.04 3.74 -11.22
C PHE A 107 46.45 4.32 -11.08
N HIS A 108 46.63 5.62 -11.32
CA HIS A 108 47.92 6.28 -11.16
C HIS A 108 48.43 6.23 -9.71
N LYS A 109 47.55 6.43 -8.73
CA LYS A 109 47.88 6.28 -7.31
C LYS A 109 48.34 4.85 -7.00
N GLY A 110 47.62 3.84 -7.48
CA GLY A 110 47.99 2.44 -7.29
C GLY A 110 49.37 2.12 -7.88
N ARG A 111 49.65 2.60 -9.09
CA ARG A 111 50.96 2.44 -9.74
C ARG A 111 52.08 3.10 -8.92
N LEU A 112 51.89 4.35 -8.48
CA LEU A 112 52.87 5.06 -7.67
C LEU A 112 53.12 4.39 -6.32
N ASP A 113 52.08 3.82 -5.69
CA ASP A 113 52.23 3.10 -4.42
C ASP A 113 53.06 1.81 -4.59
N VAL A 114 52.90 1.10 -5.71
CA VAL A 114 53.73 -0.07 -6.04
C VAL A 114 55.20 0.34 -6.25
N GLU A 115 55.46 1.39 -7.04
CA GLU A 115 56.81 1.91 -7.27
C GLU A 115 57.47 2.38 -5.96
N TYR A 116 56.72 3.11 -5.14
CA TYR A 116 57.17 3.59 -3.83
C TYR A 116 57.55 2.44 -2.89
N ARG A 117 56.71 1.39 -2.82
CA ARG A 117 56.99 0.21 -2.00
C ARG A 117 58.25 -0.51 -2.47
N ALA A 118 58.41 -0.70 -3.79
CA ALA A 118 59.61 -1.33 -4.35
C ALA A 118 60.88 -0.53 -4.02
N ALA A 119 60.85 0.80 -4.20
CA ALA A 119 61.96 1.67 -3.85
C ALA A 119 62.31 1.62 -2.35
N ASN A 120 61.30 1.60 -1.48
CA ASN A 120 61.51 1.49 -0.03
C ASN A 120 62.15 0.16 0.39
N VAL A 121 61.77 -0.95 -0.25
CA VAL A 121 62.40 -2.26 0.01
C VAL A 121 63.88 -2.23 -0.37
N HIS A 122 64.21 -1.68 -1.55
CA HIS A 122 65.61 -1.50 -1.97
C HIS A 122 66.41 -0.62 -1.00
N LEU A 123 65.81 0.49 -0.54
CA LEU A 123 66.48 1.41 0.38
C LEU A 123 66.77 0.75 1.74
N ARG A 124 65.82 -0.05 2.26
CA ARG A 124 66.05 -0.85 3.49
C ARG A 124 67.14 -1.90 3.29
N ALA A 125 67.16 -2.59 2.15
CA ALA A 125 68.19 -3.58 1.85
C ALA A 125 69.59 -2.94 1.79
N MET A 126 69.73 -1.80 1.11
CA MET A 126 70.99 -1.05 1.09
C MET A 126 71.39 -0.55 2.49
N GLY A 127 70.43 -0.07 3.29
CA GLY A 127 70.69 0.33 4.68
C GLY A 127 71.23 -0.82 5.53
N GLN A 128 70.67 -2.02 5.38
CA GLN A 128 71.15 -3.22 6.06
C GLN A 128 72.57 -3.59 5.63
N GLN A 129 72.86 -3.57 4.32
CA GLN A 129 74.20 -3.83 3.81
C GLN A 129 75.25 -2.86 4.36
N ILE A 130 74.92 -1.57 4.47
CA ILE A 130 75.80 -0.56 5.07
C ILE A 130 76.06 -0.88 6.55
N SER A 131 75.01 -1.25 7.30
CA SER A 131 75.14 -1.64 8.71
C SER A 131 76.03 -2.87 8.88
N ASP A 132 75.84 -3.91 8.06
CA ASP A 132 76.63 -5.13 8.11
C ASP A 132 78.10 -4.87 7.77
N LEU A 133 78.36 -4.01 6.77
CA LEU A 133 79.71 -3.57 6.42
C LEU A 133 80.37 -2.77 7.55
N ASP A 134 79.62 -1.92 8.26
CA ASP A 134 80.17 -1.16 9.38
C ASP A 134 80.51 -2.07 10.58
N VAL A 135 79.65 -3.04 10.90
CA VAL A 135 79.94 -4.08 11.91
C VAL A 135 81.19 -4.88 11.52
N LYS A 136 81.31 -5.27 10.24
CA LYS A 136 82.48 -6.01 9.74
C LYS A 136 83.75 -5.16 9.80
N LYS A 137 83.67 -3.88 9.42
CA LYS A 137 84.78 -2.93 9.53
C LYS A 137 85.22 -2.77 10.98
N ASN A 138 84.29 -2.58 11.91
CA ASN A 138 84.60 -2.38 13.33
C ASN A 138 85.18 -3.65 13.97
N SER A 139 84.67 -4.83 13.62
CA SER A 139 85.23 -6.10 14.11
C SER A 139 86.63 -6.36 13.54
N LEU A 140 86.87 -6.12 12.24
CA LEU A 140 88.19 -6.22 11.63
C LEU A 140 89.17 -5.21 12.23
N LEU A 141 88.75 -3.97 12.46
CA LEU A 141 89.60 -2.94 13.07
C LEU A 141 89.97 -3.30 14.51
N THR A 142 89.03 -3.87 15.27
CA THR A 142 89.28 -4.38 16.62
C THR A 142 90.25 -5.56 16.58
N LYS A 143 90.05 -6.49 15.64
CA LYS A 143 90.92 -7.66 15.45
C LYS A 143 92.32 -7.26 15.00
N CYS A 144 92.47 -6.28 14.11
CA CYS A 144 93.76 -5.72 13.72
C CYS A 144 94.45 -5.05 14.90
N LYS A 145 93.75 -4.26 15.71
CA LYS A 145 94.30 -3.66 16.93
C LYS A 145 94.75 -4.72 17.95
N SER A 146 93.95 -5.76 18.16
CA SER A 146 94.30 -6.84 19.10
C SER A 146 95.48 -7.67 18.58
N LEU A 147 95.49 -8.02 17.29
CA LEU A 147 96.60 -8.76 16.68
C LEU A 147 97.89 -7.93 16.63
N LEU A 148 97.82 -6.63 16.33
CA LEU A 148 98.96 -5.70 16.41
C LEU A 148 99.49 -5.63 17.85
N SER A 149 98.61 -5.53 18.84
CA SER A 149 98.99 -5.55 20.26
C SER A 149 99.64 -6.88 20.67
N THR A 150 99.10 -8.01 20.24
CA THR A 150 99.64 -9.34 20.55
C THR A 150 100.96 -9.58 19.83
N ALA A 151 101.08 -9.24 18.55
CA ALA A 151 102.31 -9.35 17.77
C ALA A 151 103.43 -8.48 18.37
N ARG A 152 103.13 -7.24 18.79
CA ARG A 152 104.08 -6.38 19.50
C ARG A 152 104.54 -6.97 20.84
N LYS A 153 103.63 -7.61 21.59
CA LYS A 153 103.95 -8.26 22.87
C LYS A 153 104.76 -9.55 22.71
N VAL A 154 104.43 -10.38 21.72
CA VAL A 154 105.07 -11.69 21.51
C VAL A 154 106.46 -11.55 20.88
N CYS A 155 106.66 -10.57 20.01
CA CYS A 155 107.93 -10.41 19.32
C CYS A 155 108.95 -9.53 20.06
N ASN A 156 108.58 -8.90 21.18
CA ASN A 156 109.43 -7.94 21.92
C ASN A 156 109.99 -6.81 21.01
N LEU A 157 109.20 -6.39 20.03
CA LEU A 157 109.58 -5.47 18.95
C LEU A 157 109.13 -4.03 19.25
N GLY A 158 110.04 -3.08 19.04
CA GLY A 158 109.72 -1.65 18.93
C GLY A 158 108.87 -1.36 17.68
N VAL A 159 108.39 -0.12 17.55
CA VAL A 159 107.24 0.26 16.70
C VAL A 159 107.35 -0.08 15.20
N ASP A 160 108.52 -0.47 14.67
CA ASP A 160 108.75 -0.72 13.23
C ASP A 160 109.64 -1.95 12.90
N GLN A 161 109.15 -3.19 13.05
CA GLN A 161 109.79 -4.39 12.44
C GLN A 161 108.77 -5.47 12.01
N ASN A 162 109.06 -6.14 10.89
CA ASN A 162 108.12 -6.95 10.10
C ASN A 162 107.99 -8.43 10.56
N VAL A 163 106.87 -9.06 10.21
CA VAL A 163 106.32 -10.29 10.81
C VAL A 163 107.05 -11.60 10.38
N PRO A 164 107.26 -12.58 11.29
CA PRO A 164 107.99 -13.83 11.02
C PRO A 164 107.25 -14.90 10.19
N GLU A 165 108.07 -15.82 9.66
CA GLU A 165 107.85 -16.88 8.65
C GLU A 165 106.77 -17.94 8.95
N GLU A 166 106.16 -17.91 10.13
CA GLU A 166 105.19 -18.93 10.59
C GLU A 166 103.77 -18.69 10.04
N VAL A 167 103.43 -17.44 9.70
CA VAL A 167 102.13 -17.09 9.10
C VAL A 167 101.99 -17.64 7.67
N TYR A 168 103.11 -17.90 6.99
CA TYR A 168 103.13 -18.51 5.65
C TYR A 168 102.68 -19.98 5.67
N LYS A 169 102.84 -20.68 6.81
CA LYS A 169 102.50 -22.11 6.92
C LYS A 169 101.01 -22.39 7.07
N ALA A 170 100.22 -21.45 7.62
CA ALA A 170 98.77 -21.63 7.79
C ALA A 170 97.98 -21.50 6.47
N PHE A 171 98.59 -20.96 5.42
CA PHE A 171 97.99 -20.80 4.10
C PHE A 171 98.07 -22.08 3.23
N LEU A 172 98.73 -23.13 3.73
CA LEU A 172 98.98 -24.38 3.00
C LEU A 172 97.87 -25.44 3.17
N ASP A 173 96.93 -25.23 4.10
CA ASP A 173 95.83 -26.18 4.43
C ASP A 173 94.54 -25.95 3.62
N LEU A 174 94.55 -25.02 2.66
CA LEU A 174 93.47 -24.87 1.68
C LEU A 174 93.76 -25.73 0.43
N PRO A 175 92.73 -26.28 -0.24
CA PRO A 175 92.93 -27.03 -1.48
C PRO A 175 93.57 -26.13 -2.55
N LYS A 176 94.53 -26.67 -3.31
CA LYS A 176 95.46 -25.90 -4.16
C LYS A 176 94.94 -25.63 -5.58
N THR A 177 93.74 -26.09 -5.92
CA THR A 177 93.18 -26.01 -7.26
C THR A 177 91.82 -25.32 -7.23
N VAL A 178 91.65 -24.35 -8.14
CA VAL A 178 90.40 -23.58 -8.30
C VAL A 178 89.21 -24.52 -8.55
N ASP A 179 89.45 -25.64 -9.24
CA ASP A 179 88.44 -26.65 -9.58
C ASP A 179 87.79 -27.32 -8.36
N GLU A 180 88.52 -27.53 -7.25
CA GLU A 180 87.96 -28.17 -6.04
C GLU A 180 87.10 -27.20 -5.23
N ILE A 181 87.48 -25.91 -5.24
CA ILE A 181 86.69 -24.83 -4.64
C ILE A 181 85.41 -24.61 -5.48
N ASP A 182 85.53 -24.61 -6.81
CA ASP A 182 84.39 -24.50 -7.70
C ASP A 182 83.46 -25.72 -7.60
N ALA A 183 83.98 -26.93 -7.39
CA ALA A 183 83.17 -28.12 -7.16
C ALA A 183 82.30 -28.01 -5.89
N LEU A 184 82.89 -27.57 -4.77
CA LEU A 184 82.16 -27.33 -3.51
C LEU A 184 81.14 -26.20 -3.66
N LEU A 185 81.50 -25.13 -4.38
CA LEU A 185 80.59 -24.03 -4.65
C LEU A 185 79.41 -24.46 -5.53
N ASN A 186 79.66 -25.36 -6.49
CA ASN A 186 78.64 -25.86 -7.40
C ASN A 186 77.73 -26.90 -6.73
N GLU A 187 78.26 -27.72 -5.82
CA GLU A 187 77.47 -28.62 -4.97
C GLU A 187 76.48 -27.81 -4.11
N GLU A 188 76.95 -26.75 -3.45
CA GLU A 188 76.09 -25.88 -2.64
C GLU A 188 75.07 -25.09 -3.48
N LYS A 189 75.45 -24.63 -4.68
CA LYS A 189 74.51 -24.01 -5.63
C LYS A 189 73.45 -24.99 -6.11
N THR A 190 73.81 -26.25 -6.35
CA THR A 190 72.87 -27.29 -6.79
C THR A 190 71.90 -27.66 -5.68
N ARG A 191 72.38 -27.72 -4.43
CA ARG A 191 71.54 -27.93 -3.25
C ARG A 191 70.54 -26.79 -3.05
N ALA A 192 70.96 -25.54 -3.29
CA ALA A 192 70.08 -24.37 -3.24
C ALA A 192 69.05 -24.34 -4.38
N SER A 193 69.40 -24.80 -5.59
CA SER A 193 68.49 -24.82 -6.74
C SER A 193 67.44 -25.95 -6.70
N CYS A 194 67.63 -26.98 -5.86
CA CYS A 194 66.60 -27.98 -5.57
C CYS A 194 65.40 -27.43 -4.75
N PHE A 195 65.48 -26.22 -4.17
CA PHE A 195 64.37 -25.56 -3.44
C PHE A 195 63.44 -24.68 -4.32
N THR A 196 63.49 -24.84 -5.65
CA THR A 196 62.80 -23.97 -6.64
C THR A 196 61.27 -24.12 -6.73
N GLY A 197 60.63 -24.78 -5.77
CA GLY A 197 59.17 -24.86 -5.67
C GLY A 197 58.51 -23.81 -4.78
N LEU A 198 59.28 -23.03 -4.00
CA LEU A 198 58.75 -22.05 -3.05
C LEU A 198 58.70 -20.66 -3.69
N ASN A 199 57.71 -20.43 -4.54
CA ASN A 199 57.45 -19.10 -5.08
C ASN A 199 56.78 -18.25 -4.00
N ALA A 200 57.48 -17.22 -3.50
CA ALA A 200 56.96 -16.28 -2.50
C ALA A 200 55.60 -15.66 -2.90
N SER A 201 55.34 -15.54 -4.21
CA SER A 201 54.06 -15.09 -4.76
C SER A 201 52.87 -15.96 -4.33
N VAL A 202 53.05 -17.29 -4.19
CA VAL A 202 51.98 -18.20 -3.76
C VAL A 202 51.61 -17.96 -2.30
N VAL A 203 52.59 -17.66 -1.45
CA VAL A 203 52.37 -17.33 -0.03
C VAL A 203 51.71 -15.96 0.10
N GLU A 204 52.10 -14.98 -0.71
CA GLU A 204 51.45 -13.66 -0.76
C GLU A 204 50.00 -13.74 -1.24
N GLU A 205 49.73 -14.53 -2.30
CA GLU A 205 48.38 -14.75 -2.81
C GLU A 205 47.50 -15.47 -1.78
N TYR A 206 48.03 -16.51 -1.13
CA TYR A 206 47.34 -17.20 -0.04
C TYR A 206 46.97 -16.22 1.08
N ASN A 207 47.92 -15.42 1.55
CA ASN A 207 47.68 -14.42 2.61
C ASN A 207 46.67 -13.35 2.18
N LYS A 208 46.69 -12.94 0.91
CA LYS A 208 45.71 -12.00 0.35
C LYS A 208 44.31 -12.62 0.33
N ARG A 209 44.17 -13.85 -0.16
CA ARG A 209 42.89 -14.57 -0.21
C ARG A 209 42.33 -14.82 1.19
N VAL A 210 43.18 -15.15 2.18
CA VAL A 210 42.75 -15.31 3.58
C VAL A 210 42.16 -14.00 4.12
N LYS A 211 42.79 -12.86 3.84
CA LYS A 211 42.25 -11.54 4.23
C LYS A 211 40.93 -11.22 3.52
N GLU A 212 40.84 -11.48 2.22
CA GLU A 212 39.62 -11.26 1.45
C GLU A 212 38.46 -12.14 1.95
N ILE A 213 38.72 -13.43 2.24
CA ILE A 213 37.73 -14.34 2.82
C ILE A 213 37.26 -13.83 4.19
N ALA A 214 38.18 -13.40 5.06
CA ALA A 214 37.84 -12.87 6.38
C ALA A 214 36.96 -11.61 6.27
N GLN A 215 37.28 -10.71 5.34
CA GLN A 215 36.49 -9.51 5.08
C GLN A 215 35.10 -9.87 4.55
N MET A 216 35.01 -10.70 3.50
CA MET A 216 33.72 -11.13 2.93
C MET A 216 32.85 -11.88 3.94
N THR A 217 33.45 -12.68 4.81
CA THR A 217 32.72 -13.39 5.87
C THR A 217 32.14 -12.41 6.88
N THR A 218 32.87 -11.35 7.21
CA THR A 218 32.40 -10.28 8.11
C THR A 218 31.24 -9.52 7.48
N GLU A 219 31.39 -9.10 6.22
CA GLU A 219 30.32 -8.40 5.47
C GLU A 219 29.06 -9.27 5.34
N LEU A 220 29.22 -10.57 5.09
CA LEU A 220 28.10 -11.51 5.00
C LEU A 220 27.37 -11.66 6.34
N GLU A 221 28.11 -11.70 7.45
CA GLU A 221 27.53 -11.78 8.79
C GLU A 221 26.78 -10.49 9.18
N GLU A 222 27.31 -9.32 8.80
CA GLU A 222 26.61 -8.04 8.94
C GLU A 222 25.33 -8.00 8.11
N LYS A 223 25.37 -8.43 6.85
CA LYS A 223 24.19 -8.48 5.97
C LYS A 223 23.14 -9.47 6.46
N LYS A 224 23.54 -10.61 7.03
CA LYS A 224 22.61 -11.55 7.70
C LYS A 224 21.92 -10.89 8.89
N LYS A 225 22.66 -10.20 9.76
CA LYS A 225 22.09 -9.46 10.90
C LYS A 225 21.13 -8.37 10.45
N GLU A 226 21.45 -7.62 9.40
CA GLU A 226 20.54 -6.64 8.79
C GLU A 226 19.26 -7.31 8.29
N LEU A 227 19.37 -8.44 7.57
CA LEU A 227 18.23 -9.18 7.03
C LEU A 227 17.32 -9.70 8.15
N ASP A 228 17.89 -10.25 9.22
CA ASP A 228 17.13 -10.71 10.39
C ASP A 228 16.44 -9.56 11.12
N SER A 229 17.10 -8.41 11.22
CA SER A 229 16.51 -7.17 11.73
C SER A 229 15.31 -6.73 10.88
N TYR A 230 15.44 -6.74 9.55
CA TYR A 230 14.33 -6.43 8.64
C TYR A 230 13.17 -7.41 8.79
N ARG A 231 13.43 -8.72 8.84
CA ARG A 231 12.40 -9.74 9.07
C ARG A 231 11.65 -9.53 10.38
N LYS A 232 12.37 -9.22 11.46
CA LYS A 232 11.77 -8.91 12.76
C LYS A 232 10.91 -7.65 12.70
N ASN A 233 11.39 -6.60 12.05
CA ASN A 233 10.64 -5.36 11.87
C ASN A 233 9.35 -5.59 11.07
N ILE A 234 9.42 -6.36 9.98
CA ILE A 234 8.24 -6.72 9.17
C ILE A 234 7.22 -7.48 10.01
N SER A 235 7.65 -8.48 10.78
CA SER A 235 6.78 -9.24 11.67
C SER A 235 6.12 -8.36 12.74
N GLN A 236 6.85 -7.44 13.36
CA GLN A 236 6.29 -6.50 14.34
C GLN A 236 5.26 -5.56 13.72
N VAL A 237 5.53 -5.04 12.51
CA VAL A 237 4.58 -4.19 11.79
C VAL A 237 3.33 -4.98 11.41
N LYS A 238 3.49 -6.23 10.94
CA LYS A 238 2.37 -7.14 10.63
C LYS A 238 1.49 -7.34 11.86
N GLU A 239 2.04 -7.70 13.01
CA GLU A 239 1.26 -7.91 14.24
C GLU A 239 0.57 -6.63 14.73
N ARG A 240 1.26 -5.49 14.65
CA ARG A 240 0.70 -4.19 15.06
C ARG A 240 -0.49 -3.76 14.21
N TRP A 241 -0.56 -4.19 12.95
CA TRP A 241 -1.69 -3.94 12.06
C TRP A 241 -2.76 -5.03 12.14
N LEU A 242 -2.36 -6.30 12.11
CA LEU A 242 -3.26 -7.46 12.00
C LEU A 242 -4.07 -7.68 13.28
N ASN A 243 -3.48 -7.48 14.46
CA ASN A 243 -4.18 -7.71 15.73
C ASN A 243 -5.34 -6.70 15.95
N PRO A 244 -5.15 -5.38 15.75
CA PRO A 244 -6.27 -4.44 15.76
C PRO A 244 -7.33 -4.73 14.69
N LEU A 245 -6.92 -5.16 13.50
CA LEU A 245 -7.85 -5.52 12.41
C LEU A 245 -8.72 -6.73 12.81
N LYS A 246 -8.10 -7.81 13.30
CA LYS A 246 -8.82 -9.00 13.80
C LYS A 246 -9.79 -8.62 14.91
N LYS A 247 -9.33 -7.85 15.89
CA LYS A 247 -10.20 -7.37 16.98
C LYS A 247 -11.38 -6.54 16.48
N MET A 248 -11.18 -5.69 15.48
CA MET A 248 -12.26 -4.91 14.87
C MET A 248 -13.26 -5.84 14.16
N ILE A 249 -12.78 -6.84 13.42
CA ILE A 249 -13.63 -7.82 12.74
C ILE A 249 -14.39 -8.67 13.75
N ASP A 250 -13.77 -9.09 14.86
CA ASP A 250 -14.44 -9.83 15.93
C ASP A 250 -15.59 -9.01 16.54
N GLN A 251 -15.38 -7.70 16.76
CA GLN A 251 -16.45 -6.81 17.22
C GLN A 251 -17.59 -6.68 16.21
N ILE A 252 -17.29 -6.63 14.91
CA ILE A 252 -18.32 -6.65 13.85
C ILE A 252 -19.07 -7.99 13.89
N ASN A 253 -18.34 -9.09 14.01
CA ASN A 253 -18.89 -10.44 14.03
C ASN A 253 -19.85 -10.64 15.21
N GLU A 254 -19.47 -10.23 16.43
CA GLU A 254 -20.35 -10.30 17.61
C GLU A 254 -21.70 -9.61 17.37
N LYS A 255 -21.69 -8.41 16.78
CA LYS A 255 -22.91 -7.65 16.47
C LYS A 255 -23.71 -8.31 15.36
N PHE A 256 -23.03 -8.73 14.29
CA PHE A 256 -23.65 -9.40 13.16
C PHE A 256 -24.31 -10.71 13.57
N SER A 257 -23.62 -11.57 14.33
CA SER A 257 -24.17 -12.81 14.87
C SER A 257 -25.35 -12.56 15.80
N SER A 258 -25.30 -11.51 16.63
CA SER A 258 -26.44 -11.11 17.47
C SER A 258 -27.66 -10.70 16.64
N PHE A 259 -27.48 -9.93 15.56
CA PHE A 259 -28.56 -9.54 14.66
C PHE A 259 -29.13 -10.72 13.87
N PHE A 260 -28.30 -11.67 13.45
CA PHE A 260 -28.78 -12.90 12.82
C PHE A 260 -29.55 -13.78 13.81
N SER A 261 -29.07 -13.88 15.05
CA SER A 261 -29.71 -14.66 16.10
C SER A 261 -31.10 -14.14 16.46
N SER A 262 -31.31 -12.81 16.47
CA SER A 262 -32.64 -12.22 16.68
C SER A 262 -33.63 -12.55 15.56
N MET A 263 -33.13 -12.86 14.36
CA MET A 263 -33.93 -13.35 13.23
C MET A 263 -34.10 -14.88 13.20
N GLN A 264 -33.68 -15.59 14.25
CA GLN A 264 -33.64 -17.06 14.30
C GLN A 264 -32.75 -17.68 13.21
N CYS A 265 -31.76 -16.93 12.74
CA CYS A 265 -30.78 -17.33 11.74
C CYS A 265 -29.37 -17.32 12.37
N ALA A 266 -28.36 -17.84 11.68
CA ALA A 266 -26.97 -17.74 12.11
C ALA A 266 -26.13 -17.06 11.03
N GLY A 267 -25.24 -16.17 11.46
CA GLY A 267 -24.34 -15.42 10.59
C GLY A 267 -22.98 -15.24 11.27
N GLU A 268 -21.92 -15.40 10.51
CA GLU A 268 -20.53 -15.27 10.95
C GLU A 268 -19.74 -14.44 9.93
N ILE A 269 -18.84 -13.59 10.42
CA ILE A 269 -17.92 -12.80 9.63
C ILE A 269 -16.51 -13.10 10.10
N ASP A 270 -15.63 -13.41 9.16
CA ASP A 270 -14.23 -13.67 9.44
C ASP A 270 -13.31 -13.02 8.40
N LEU A 271 -12.05 -12.81 8.78
CA LEU A 271 -11.00 -12.38 7.88
C LEU A 271 -10.48 -13.59 7.10
N HIS A 272 -10.77 -13.65 5.81
CA HIS A 272 -10.32 -14.72 4.93
C HIS A 272 -8.97 -14.39 4.29
N THR A 273 -8.06 -15.36 4.37
CA THR A 273 -6.72 -15.31 3.79
C THR A 273 -6.33 -16.70 3.32
N GLU A 274 -5.92 -16.86 2.06
CA GLU A 274 -5.34 -18.14 1.57
C GLU A 274 -3.89 -18.29 2.03
N ASN A 275 -3.14 -17.19 2.01
CA ASN A 275 -1.76 -17.09 2.45
C ASN A 275 -1.59 -15.82 3.29
N GLU A 276 -0.96 -15.93 4.48
CA GLU A 276 -0.81 -14.79 5.38
C GLU A 276 0.13 -13.71 4.85
N GLU A 277 0.97 -14.00 3.86
CA GLU A 277 1.91 -13.04 3.26
C GLU A 277 1.33 -12.29 2.06
N GLU A 278 0.20 -12.75 1.50
CA GLU A 278 -0.46 -12.15 0.34
C GLU A 278 -1.53 -11.15 0.76
N TYR A 279 -1.09 -9.96 1.19
CA TYR A 279 -1.97 -8.91 1.73
C TYR A 279 -3.08 -8.45 0.77
N ASP A 280 -2.87 -8.56 -0.55
CA ASP A 280 -3.86 -8.22 -1.58
C ASP A 280 -5.02 -9.24 -1.65
N LYS A 281 -4.82 -10.44 -1.11
CA LYS A 281 -5.83 -11.51 -1.03
C LYS A 281 -6.66 -11.47 0.25
N TYR A 282 -6.35 -10.57 1.18
CA TYR A 282 -7.12 -10.44 2.41
C TYR A 282 -8.54 -9.95 2.07
N GLY A 283 -9.53 -10.73 2.48
CA GLY A 283 -10.93 -10.45 2.21
C GLY A 283 -11.78 -10.62 3.46
N ILE A 284 -12.93 -9.94 3.51
CA ILE A 284 -13.95 -10.20 4.53
C ILE A 284 -14.86 -11.28 3.97
N ARG A 285 -14.95 -12.40 4.68
CA ARG A 285 -15.84 -13.50 4.32
C ARG A 285 -17.07 -13.48 5.23
N ILE A 286 -18.24 -13.51 4.60
CA ILE A 286 -19.53 -13.54 5.29
C ILE A 286 -20.15 -14.91 5.08
N ARG A 287 -20.43 -15.63 6.16
CA ARG A 287 -21.05 -16.96 6.14
C ARG A 287 -22.39 -16.90 6.85
N VAL A 288 -23.43 -17.46 6.23
CA VAL A 288 -24.82 -17.33 6.71
C VAL A 288 -25.59 -18.63 6.62
N LYS A 289 -26.57 -18.77 7.51
CA LYS A 289 -27.48 -19.90 7.61
C LYS A 289 -28.88 -19.38 7.97
N PHE A 290 -29.82 -19.53 7.04
CA PHE A 290 -31.21 -19.07 7.19
C PHE A 290 -32.18 -20.15 7.71
N HIS A 291 -31.86 -21.43 7.52
CA HIS A 291 -32.74 -22.54 7.88
C HIS A 291 -32.04 -23.49 8.85
N SER A 292 -32.76 -24.02 9.84
CA SER A 292 -32.21 -24.84 10.93
C SER A 292 -31.50 -26.13 10.46
N GLY A 293 -31.75 -26.61 9.23
CA GLY A 293 -31.11 -27.79 8.63
C GLY A 293 -29.90 -27.54 7.72
N MET A 294 -29.56 -26.30 7.38
CA MET A 294 -28.44 -25.99 6.46
C MET A 294 -27.11 -25.79 7.20
N GLN A 295 -25.98 -25.97 6.50
CA GLN A 295 -24.67 -25.55 7.02
C GLN A 295 -24.46 -24.05 6.81
N LEU A 296 -23.49 -23.45 7.51
CA LEU A 296 -23.07 -22.08 7.20
C LEU A 296 -22.40 -22.08 5.83
N HIS A 297 -23.00 -21.36 4.89
CA HIS A 297 -22.45 -21.18 3.55
C HIS A 297 -21.97 -19.76 3.36
N GLU A 298 -20.89 -19.62 2.60
CA GLU A 298 -20.40 -18.32 2.18
C GLU A 298 -21.45 -17.60 1.32
N LEU A 299 -21.61 -16.31 1.59
CA LEU A 299 -22.51 -15.43 0.84
C LEU A 299 -21.97 -15.28 -0.58
N THR A 300 -22.53 -16.04 -1.50
CA THR A 300 -22.08 -16.12 -2.89
C THR A 300 -23.27 -15.89 -3.82
N HIS A 301 -23.00 -15.58 -5.09
CA HIS A 301 -24.09 -15.33 -6.04
C HIS A 301 -25.01 -16.54 -6.25
N TYR A 302 -24.56 -17.76 -5.95
CA TYR A 302 -25.25 -18.99 -6.32
C TYR A 302 -26.13 -19.61 -5.23
N HIS A 303 -25.85 -19.36 -3.94
CA HIS A 303 -26.45 -20.13 -2.84
C HIS A 303 -27.63 -19.44 -2.14
N GLN A 304 -27.74 -18.11 -2.23
CA GLN A 304 -28.78 -17.35 -1.53
C GLN A 304 -29.72 -16.62 -2.49
N SER A 305 -30.99 -16.51 -2.10
CA SER A 305 -31.99 -15.71 -2.82
C SER A 305 -31.65 -14.22 -2.81
N GLY A 306 -32.24 -13.45 -3.74
CA GLY A 306 -32.03 -12.00 -3.79
C GLY A 306 -32.42 -11.30 -2.48
N GLY A 307 -33.53 -11.71 -1.87
CA GLY A 307 -33.99 -11.15 -0.58
C GLY A 307 -33.04 -11.47 0.57
N GLU A 308 -32.57 -12.72 0.68
CA GLU A 308 -31.60 -13.12 1.71
C GLU A 308 -30.28 -12.35 1.58
N LYS A 309 -29.79 -12.11 0.35
CA LYS A 309 -28.61 -11.29 0.11
C LYS A 309 -28.79 -9.85 0.59
N SER A 310 -29.95 -9.26 0.33
CA SER A 310 -30.28 -7.91 0.81
C SER A 310 -30.30 -7.86 2.34
N VAL A 311 -30.89 -8.87 3.00
CA VAL A 311 -30.91 -8.99 4.47
C VAL A 311 -29.50 -9.11 5.04
N CYS A 312 -28.65 -10.00 4.49
CA CYS A 312 -27.26 -10.16 4.93
C CYS A 312 -26.48 -8.85 4.82
N THR A 313 -26.56 -8.21 3.65
CA THR A 313 -25.84 -6.96 3.35
C THR A 313 -26.27 -5.86 4.30
N MET A 314 -27.57 -5.75 4.55
CA MET A 314 -28.15 -4.77 5.46
C MET A 314 -27.69 -4.99 6.90
N LEU A 315 -27.77 -6.22 7.41
CA LEU A 315 -27.33 -6.55 8.76
C LEU A 315 -25.83 -6.33 8.96
N TYR A 316 -25.03 -6.63 7.93
CA TYR A 316 -23.59 -6.34 7.93
C TYR A 316 -23.32 -4.83 8.01
N LEU A 317 -24.01 -4.03 7.19
CA LEU A 317 -23.91 -2.57 7.25
C LEU A 317 -24.34 -2.02 8.61
N MET A 318 -25.37 -2.58 9.24
CA MET A 318 -25.81 -2.18 10.58
C MET A 318 -24.76 -2.52 11.65
N ALA A 319 -24.12 -3.69 11.57
CA ALA A 319 -23.03 -4.08 12.47
C ALA A 319 -21.81 -3.14 12.32
N LEU A 320 -21.44 -2.80 11.09
CA LEU A 320 -20.39 -1.81 10.80
C LEU A 320 -20.71 -0.41 11.34
N GLN A 321 -21.98 -0.01 11.26
CA GLN A 321 -22.42 1.30 11.71
C GLN A 321 -22.40 1.43 13.24
N GLU A 322 -22.57 0.36 14.00
CA GLU A 322 -22.52 0.39 15.47
C GLU A 322 -21.09 0.67 16.00
N LEU A 323 -20.06 0.35 15.22
CA LEU A 323 -18.66 0.66 15.56
C LEU A 323 -18.24 2.09 15.20
N ASN A 324 -18.99 2.74 14.31
CA ASN A 324 -18.67 4.09 13.86
C ASN A 324 -19.56 5.12 14.56
N ARG A 325 -19.00 6.27 14.93
CA ARG A 325 -19.78 7.41 15.42
C ARG A 325 -19.91 8.46 14.33
N CYS A 326 -21.09 8.51 13.69
CA CYS A 326 -21.45 9.55 12.72
C CYS A 326 -22.46 10.51 13.36
N PRO A 327 -22.51 11.81 13.00
CA PRO A 327 -23.55 12.70 13.53
C PRO A 327 -24.97 12.31 13.09
N PHE A 328 -25.13 11.98 11.81
CA PHE A 328 -26.39 11.51 11.22
C PHE A 328 -26.17 10.41 10.18
N ARG A 329 -27.21 9.65 9.88
CA ARG A 329 -27.22 8.57 8.88
C ARG A 329 -28.49 8.62 8.06
N VAL A 330 -28.38 8.36 6.75
CA VAL A 330 -29.51 8.36 5.82
C VAL A 330 -29.70 6.97 5.23
N VAL A 331 -30.87 6.43 5.59
CA VAL A 331 -31.60 5.22 5.32
C VAL A 331 -32.50 5.16 4.08
N ASP A 332 -32.03 5.08 2.83
CA ASP A 332 -32.97 5.12 1.68
C ASP A 332 -33.30 3.75 1.07
N GLU A 333 -34.58 3.55 0.74
CA GLU A 333 -35.18 2.39 0.04
C GLU A 333 -34.77 0.99 0.51
N ILE A 334 -34.31 0.85 1.75
CA ILE A 334 -33.63 -0.38 2.17
C ILE A 334 -34.56 -1.58 2.38
N ASN A 335 -35.87 -1.37 2.32
CA ASN A 335 -36.89 -2.39 2.47
C ASN A 335 -37.42 -2.95 1.14
N GLN A 336 -36.80 -2.60 0.00
CA GLN A 336 -37.17 -3.14 -1.31
C GLN A 336 -36.49 -4.48 -1.62
N GLY A 337 -37.19 -5.38 -2.33
CA GLY A 337 -36.64 -6.67 -2.78
C GLY A 337 -36.55 -7.77 -1.73
N MET A 338 -37.12 -7.56 -0.54
CA MET A 338 -37.26 -8.56 0.52
C MET A 338 -38.70 -9.05 0.66
N ASP A 339 -38.88 -10.26 1.16
CA ASP A 339 -40.19 -10.78 1.54
C ASP A 339 -40.71 -10.10 2.83
N PRO A 340 -42.03 -10.04 3.05
CA PRO A 340 -42.61 -9.29 4.16
C PRO A 340 -42.13 -9.70 5.56
N ILE A 341 -41.70 -10.96 5.74
CA ILE A 341 -41.22 -11.47 7.02
C ILE A 341 -39.83 -10.90 7.32
N ASN A 342 -38.89 -11.03 6.39
CA ASN A 342 -37.54 -10.50 6.58
C ASN A 342 -37.51 -8.97 6.57
N GLU A 343 -38.35 -8.33 5.75
CA GLU A 343 -38.49 -6.87 5.72
C GLU A 343 -38.84 -6.32 7.11
N ARG A 344 -39.82 -6.95 7.77
CA ARG A 344 -40.24 -6.58 9.12
C ARG A 344 -39.14 -6.78 10.15
N ARG A 345 -38.45 -7.93 10.11
CA ARG A 345 -37.35 -8.24 11.03
C ARG A 345 -36.19 -7.26 10.90
N VAL A 346 -35.78 -6.96 9.68
CA VAL A 346 -34.73 -5.97 9.39
C VAL A 346 -35.15 -4.61 9.94
N PHE A 347 -36.40 -4.20 9.72
CA PHE A 347 -36.89 -2.93 10.22
C PHE A 347 -36.89 -2.87 11.76
N ASP A 348 -37.31 -3.94 12.43
CA ASP A 348 -37.29 -4.02 13.90
C ASP A 348 -35.85 -3.86 14.45
N VAL A 349 -34.87 -4.52 13.84
CA VAL A 349 -33.44 -4.39 14.20
C VAL A 349 -32.93 -2.96 13.96
N VAL A 350 -33.32 -2.32 12.86
CA VAL A 350 -32.94 -0.92 12.56
C VAL A 350 -33.53 0.04 13.59
N VAL A 351 -34.81 -0.09 13.93
CA VAL A 351 -35.47 0.78 14.91
C VAL A 351 -34.86 0.58 16.29
N GLU A 352 -34.66 -0.67 16.71
CA GLU A 352 -34.02 -0.98 17.98
C GLU A 352 -32.63 -0.35 18.06
N THR A 353 -31.82 -0.53 17.00
CA THR A 353 -30.47 0.02 16.94
C THR A 353 -30.47 1.55 16.93
N ALA A 354 -31.35 2.18 16.14
CA ALA A 354 -31.46 3.63 16.05
C ALA A 354 -31.96 4.27 17.36
N CYS A 355 -32.79 3.57 18.13
CA CYS A 355 -33.41 4.11 19.35
C CYS A 355 -32.59 3.87 20.64
N LYS A 356 -31.43 3.18 20.57
CA LYS A 356 -30.54 2.97 21.73
C LYS A 356 -30.09 4.31 22.34
N LYS A 357 -29.70 4.30 23.61
CA LYS A 357 -29.11 5.49 24.25
C LYS A 357 -27.74 5.76 23.60
N SER A 358 -27.42 7.03 23.31
CA SER A 358 -26.16 7.49 22.68
C SER A 358 -25.92 7.16 21.19
N THR A 359 -26.98 6.91 20.43
CA THR A 359 -26.90 6.70 18.97
C THR A 359 -27.07 7.98 18.16
N SER A 360 -26.52 7.94 16.95
CA SER A 360 -26.61 8.99 15.92
C SER A 360 -28.06 9.23 15.47
N GLN A 361 -28.34 10.38 14.85
CA GLN A 361 -29.64 10.61 14.22
C GLN A 361 -29.80 9.75 12.96
N TYR A 362 -30.88 8.97 12.86
CA TYR A 362 -31.21 8.19 11.67
C TYR A 362 -32.37 8.84 10.91
N PHE A 363 -32.17 9.08 9.62
CA PHE A 363 -33.23 9.40 8.68
C PHE A 363 -33.55 8.14 7.90
N PHE A 364 -34.78 7.63 8.03
CA PHE A 364 -35.24 6.47 7.27
C PHE A 364 -36.27 6.92 6.23
N ILE A 365 -35.96 6.71 4.96
CA ILE A 365 -36.76 7.12 3.82
C ILE A 365 -37.25 5.84 3.15
N THR A 366 -38.57 5.67 3.09
CA THR A 366 -39.18 4.52 2.42
C THR A 366 -40.48 4.95 1.73
N PRO A 367 -40.74 4.46 0.51
CA PRO A 367 -42.06 4.59 -0.11
C PRO A 367 -43.08 3.62 0.49
N LYS A 368 -42.63 2.60 1.25
CA LYS A 368 -43.46 1.51 1.77
C LYS A 368 -43.49 1.54 3.30
N LEU A 369 -44.60 2.02 3.85
CA LEU A 369 -44.86 1.95 5.29
C LEU A 369 -45.34 0.54 5.67
N LEU A 370 -44.56 -0.16 6.48
CA LEU A 370 -44.96 -1.45 7.03
C LEU A 370 -46.09 -1.29 8.06
N GLN A 371 -47.09 -2.15 7.98
CA GLN A 371 -48.22 -2.14 8.92
C GLN A 371 -47.85 -2.80 10.25
N ASN A 372 -48.39 -2.29 11.35
CA ASN A 372 -48.20 -2.81 12.71
C ASN A 372 -46.72 -2.85 13.15
N LEU A 373 -45.91 -1.87 12.76
CA LEU A 373 -44.55 -1.72 13.23
C LEU A 373 -44.50 -1.32 14.71
N SER A 374 -43.44 -1.76 15.40
CA SER A 374 -43.08 -1.23 16.71
C SER A 374 -42.40 0.13 16.53
N TYR A 375 -42.99 1.18 17.10
CA TYR A 375 -42.41 2.53 17.05
C TYR A 375 -41.69 2.81 18.36
N GLY A 376 -40.40 3.15 18.28
CA GLY A 376 -39.64 3.60 19.45
C GLY A 376 -40.06 5.00 19.89
N GLU A 377 -39.91 5.30 21.18
CA GLU A 377 -40.31 6.59 21.77
C GLU A 377 -39.61 7.80 21.12
N LYS A 378 -38.38 7.61 20.62
CA LYS A 378 -37.57 8.63 19.94
C LYS A 378 -37.82 8.70 18.43
N MET A 379 -38.71 7.88 17.89
CA MET A 379 -38.97 7.81 16.47
C MET A 379 -40.02 8.86 16.07
N THR A 380 -39.72 9.63 15.03
CA THR A 380 -40.69 10.55 14.41
C THR A 380 -41.00 10.08 13.00
N VAL A 381 -42.28 9.89 12.69
CA VAL A 381 -42.73 9.50 11.36
C VAL A 381 -43.21 10.76 10.63
N LEU A 382 -42.54 11.09 9.53
CA LEU A 382 -42.94 12.18 8.64
C LEU A 382 -43.56 11.58 7.39
N LEU A 383 -44.84 11.88 7.15
CA LEU A 383 -45.54 11.46 5.95
C LEU A 383 -45.49 12.60 4.94
N VAL A 384 -44.69 12.43 3.89
CA VAL A 384 -44.64 13.38 2.77
C VAL A 384 -45.73 13.00 1.77
N TYR A 385 -46.79 13.78 1.74
CA TYR A 385 -47.85 13.72 0.74
C TYR A 385 -47.79 15.03 -0.04
N ASN A 386 -47.79 15.02 -1.38
CA ASN A 386 -47.75 16.25 -2.18
C ASN A 386 -48.84 16.21 -3.26
N GLY A 387 -50.09 15.99 -2.83
CA GLY A 387 -51.26 15.89 -3.70
C GLY A 387 -52.03 17.21 -3.79
N SER A 388 -52.74 17.43 -4.90
CA SER A 388 -53.58 18.62 -5.13
C SER A 388 -54.70 18.81 -4.09
N SER A 389 -55.08 17.75 -3.37
CA SER A 389 -56.08 17.76 -2.30
C SER A 389 -55.47 17.78 -0.89
N MET A 390 -54.17 18.09 -0.75
CA MET A 390 -53.49 18.08 0.54
C MET A 390 -54.02 19.20 1.45
N LEU A 391 -54.36 18.83 2.68
CA LEU A 391 -54.66 19.79 3.74
C LEU A 391 -53.35 20.43 4.21
N GLU A 392 -53.32 21.76 4.31
CA GLU A 392 -52.24 22.47 5.01
C GLU A 392 -52.07 21.90 6.44
N SER A 393 -50.83 21.86 6.93
CA SER A 393 -50.50 21.30 8.25
C SER A 393 -51.30 21.95 9.39
N THR A 394 -51.64 23.23 9.26
CA THR A 394 -52.46 24.01 10.19
C THR A 394 -53.94 23.60 10.22
N LYS A 395 -54.42 22.93 9.16
CA LYS A 395 -55.81 22.46 9.00
C LYS A 395 -55.97 20.99 9.39
N TRP A 396 -54.91 20.31 9.80
CA TRP A 396 -54.95 18.91 10.22
C TRP A 396 -55.51 18.75 11.64
N ASP A 397 -56.73 18.22 11.76
CA ASP A 397 -57.34 17.88 13.06
C ASP A 397 -57.18 16.40 13.38
N SER A 398 -56.17 16.10 14.21
CA SER A 398 -55.90 14.74 14.70
C SER A 398 -57.07 14.14 15.49
N LYS A 399 -57.81 14.94 16.26
CA LYS A 399 -58.97 14.47 17.04
C LYS A 399 -60.14 14.08 16.14
N ALA A 400 -60.40 14.84 15.08
CA ALA A 400 -61.41 14.46 14.07
C ALA A 400 -61.01 13.17 13.34
N PHE A 401 -59.73 13.01 12.99
CA PHE A 401 -59.22 11.79 12.35
C PHE A 401 -59.44 10.55 13.24
N PHE A 402 -59.03 10.60 14.52
CA PHE A 402 -59.23 9.47 15.44
C PHE A 402 -60.72 9.15 15.67
N ARG A 403 -61.59 10.16 15.70
CA ARG A 403 -63.05 9.95 15.77
C ARG A 403 -63.59 9.23 14.54
N ARG A 404 -63.15 9.61 13.34
CA ARG A 404 -63.54 8.94 12.10
C ARG A 404 -63.02 7.51 12.05
N ARG A 405 -61.75 7.27 12.38
CA ARG A 405 -61.16 5.91 12.41
C ARG A 405 -61.92 4.97 13.35
N ARG A 406 -62.29 5.43 14.55
CA ARG A 406 -63.11 4.65 15.49
C ARG A 406 -64.48 4.25 14.95
N ARG A 407 -65.05 5.03 14.02
CA ARG A 407 -66.33 4.69 13.35
C ARG A 407 -66.18 3.62 12.27
N PHE A 408 -64.97 3.43 11.72
CA PHE A 408 -64.65 2.41 10.71
C PHE A 408 -64.12 1.09 11.31
N GLN A 409 -63.79 1.06 12.59
CA GLN A 409 -63.37 -0.16 13.32
C GLN A 409 -64.54 -0.86 14.05
N ARG A 410 -65.77 -0.39 13.85
CA ARG A 410 -67.01 -1.14 14.07
C ARG A 410 -67.50 -1.60 12.71
#